data_AF-A0A3Q8U325-F1
#
_entry.id   AF-A0A3Q8U325-F1
#
_cell.length_a   1.000
_cell.length_b   1.000
_cell.length_c   1.000
_cell.angle_alpha   90.00
_cell.angle_beta   90.00
_cell.angle_gamma   90.00
#
_symmetry.space_group_name_H-M   'P 1'
#
loop_
_entity.id
_entity.type
_entity.pdbx_description
1 polymer ?
#
loop_
_entity_poly.entity_id
_entity_poly.type
_entity_poly.pdbx_seq_one_letter_code
_entity_poly.pdbx_strand_id
1 'polypeptide(L)'
;MSLSSASSEAYLTLPVVLDNPAWMRAVYLENPMRVAEMSQRLATVVQTAWQELKQQPQATALSFGVYTKRHTGRDRDWVALALQVVTPENEPAYIQIQLQPAAAPA
;
A
#
# COMPACT_ATOMS: atom_id res chain seq x y z
N MET A 1 -27.09 -0.27 -6.86
CA MET A 1 -26.59 -1.62 -7.20
C MET A 1 -25.77 -2.11 -6.03
N SER A 2 -26.22 -3.17 -5.36
CA SER A 2 -25.56 -3.74 -4.18
C SER A 2 -24.49 -4.72 -4.66
N LEU A 3 -23.22 -4.41 -4.44
CA LEU A 3 -22.14 -5.38 -4.66
C LEU A 3 -22.30 -6.50 -3.63
N SER A 4 -22.42 -7.73 -4.10
CA SER A 4 -22.46 -8.94 -3.27
C SER A 4 -21.18 -9.03 -2.43
N SER A 5 -21.24 -9.63 -1.23
CA SER A 5 -20.07 -9.91 -0.39
C SER A 5 -18.91 -10.58 -1.15
N ALA A 6 -19.21 -11.28 -2.25
CA ALA A 6 -18.25 -11.85 -3.19
C ALA A 6 -17.25 -10.83 -3.77
N SER A 7 -17.64 -9.57 -3.95
CA SER A 7 -16.74 -8.50 -4.44
C SER A 7 -15.70 -8.13 -3.40
N SER A 8 -16.06 -8.16 -2.11
CA SER A 8 -15.12 -7.91 -1.01
C SER A 8 -14.14 -9.07 -0.79
N GLU A 9 -14.57 -10.31 -1.02
CA GLU A 9 -13.69 -11.49 -0.97
C GLU A 9 -12.75 -11.57 -2.18
N ALA A 10 -13.19 -11.13 -3.37
CA ALA A 10 -12.35 -11.09 -4.57
C ALA A 10 -11.14 -10.17 -4.41
N TYR A 11 -11.26 -9.09 -3.62
CA TYR A 11 -10.10 -8.25 -3.30
C TYR A 11 -9.02 -9.05 -2.59
N LEU A 12 -9.36 -9.95 -1.66
CA LEU A 12 -8.38 -10.74 -0.88
C LEU A 12 -7.50 -11.68 -1.74
N THR A 13 -7.81 -11.87 -3.02
CA THR A 13 -7.05 -12.73 -3.93
C THR A 13 -6.25 -11.96 -4.97
N LEU A 14 -6.38 -10.63 -5.03
CA LEU A 14 -5.64 -9.83 -6.01
C LEU A 14 -4.17 -9.69 -5.60
N PRO A 15 -3.23 -9.87 -6.53
CA PRO A 15 -1.82 -9.61 -6.26
C PRO A 15 -1.62 -8.12 -5.94
N VAL A 16 -0.75 -7.85 -4.97
CA VAL A 16 -0.39 -6.49 -4.56
C VAL A 16 0.97 -6.14 -5.16
N VAL A 17 1.00 -5.05 -5.93
CA VAL A 17 2.18 -4.53 -6.60
C VAL A 17 2.53 -3.18 -5.99
N LEU A 18 3.71 -3.08 -5.39
CA LEU A 18 4.26 -1.80 -4.93
C LEU A 18 5.13 -1.22 -6.05
N ASP A 19 4.94 0.05 -6.37
CA ASP A 19 5.89 0.73 -7.24
C ASP A 19 7.24 0.99 -6.54
N ASN A 20 8.27 1.25 -7.34
CA ASN A 20 9.62 1.42 -6.81
C ASN A 20 9.72 2.59 -5.80
N PRO A 21 9.11 3.78 -6.03
CA PRO A 21 9.08 4.84 -5.02
C PRO A 21 8.42 4.43 -3.70
N ALA A 22 7.27 3.74 -3.73
CA ALA A 22 6.60 3.26 -2.52
C ALA A 22 7.46 2.22 -1.79
N TRP A 23 8.07 1.29 -2.52
CA TRP A 23 9.00 0.31 -1.96
C TRP A 23 10.16 0.98 -1.24
N MET A 24 10.85 1.89 -1.93
CA MET A 24 12.02 2.60 -1.39
C MET A 24 11.68 3.42 -0.15
N ARG A 25 10.49 4.04 -0.13
CA ARG A 25 10.10 4.95 0.95
C ARG A 25 9.48 4.24 2.15
N ALA A 26 8.67 3.20 1.91
CA ALA A 26 7.88 2.57 2.96
C ALA A 26 8.52 1.29 3.53
N VAL A 27 9.26 0.53 2.71
CA VAL A 27 9.67 -0.84 3.04
C VAL A 27 11.18 -1.00 3.09
N TYR A 28 11.89 -0.53 2.07
CA TYR A 28 13.31 -0.77 1.89
C TYR A 28 14.15 -0.26 3.06
N LEU A 29 15.17 -1.05 3.41
CA LEU A 29 16.23 -0.67 4.32
C LEU A 29 17.57 -1.02 3.67
N GLU A 30 18.52 -0.10 3.68
CA GLU A 30 19.84 -0.30 3.08
C GLU A 30 20.61 -1.45 3.74
N ASN A 31 20.42 -1.66 5.05
CA ASN A 31 21.08 -2.73 5.78
C ASN A 31 20.37 -4.08 5.54
N PRO A 32 20.99 -5.03 4.81
CA PRO A 32 20.36 -6.32 4.47
C PRO A 32 20.13 -7.23 5.70
N MET A 33 20.82 -6.97 6.82
CA MET A 33 20.60 -7.72 8.07
C MET A 33 19.25 -7.42 8.72
N ARG A 34 18.52 -6.41 8.24
CA ARG A 34 17.21 -5.98 8.77
C ARG A 34 16.03 -6.56 8.00
N VAL A 35 16.20 -7.72 7.36
CA VAL A 35 15.12 -8.43 6.65
C VAL A 35 13.85 -8.57 7.47
N ALA A 36 13.94 -8.92 8.76
CA ALA A 36 12.76 -9.06 9.60
C ALA A 36 11.95 -7.75 9.72
N GLU A 37 12.65 -6.61 9.78
CA GLU A 37 12.00 -5.31 9.81
C GLU A 37 11.43 -4.91 8.44
N MET A 38 12.14 -5.20 7.34
CA MET A 38 11.61 -5.00 5.99
C MET A 38 10.33 -5.81 5.79
N SER A 39 10.29 -7.07 6.21
CA SER A 39 9.09 -7.92 6.17
C SER A 39 7.95 -7.32 7.01
N GLN A 40 8.24 -6.80 8.20
CA GLN A 40 7.24 -6.14 9.02
C GLN A 40 6.71 -4.85 8.38
N ARG A 41 7.58 -4.05 7.75
CA ARG A 41 7.18 -2.84 7.02
C ARG A 41 6.28 -3.19 5.83
N LEU A 42 6.65 -4.20 5.05
CA LEU A 42 5.85 -4.70 3.93
C LEU A 42 4.48 -5.18 4.41
N ALA A 43 4.44 -6.01 5.45
CA ALA A 43 3.21 -6.50 6.04
C ALA A 43 2.31 -5.35 6.51
N THR A 44 2.90 -4.31 7.12
CA THR A 44 2.16 -3.12 7.57
C THR A 44 1.53 -2.38 6.41
N VAL A 45 2.28 -2.10 5.33
CA VAL A 45 1.76 -1.44 4.12
C VAL A 45 0.58 -2.21 3.54
N VAL A 46 0.75 -3.51 3.35
CA VAL A 46 -0.26 -4.38 2.74
C VAL A 46 -1.50 -4.48 3.64
N GLN A 47 -1.33 -4.68 4.95
CA GLN A 47 -2.45 -4.76 5.89
C GLN A 47 -3.26 -3.46 5.95
N THR A 48 -2.60 -2.30 5.99
CA THR A 48 -3.29 -1.00 6.01
C THR A 48 -4.05 -0.79 4.70
N ALA A 49 -3.43 -1.07 3.55
CA ALA A 49 -4.10 -1.02 2.24
C ALA A 49 -5.39 -1.88 2.21
N TRP A 50 -5.32 -3.11 2.72
CA TRP A 50 -6.50 -3.98 2.81
C TRP A 50 -7.57 -3.45 3.75
N GLN A 51 -7.18 -2.88 4.88
CA GLN A 51 -8.13 -2.31 5.83
C GLN A 51 -8.90 -1.14 5.20
N GLU A 52 -8.22 -0.28 4.44
CA GLU A 52 -8.85 0.83 3.72
C GLU A 52 -9.80 0.34 2.63
N LEU A 53 -9.39 -0.64 1.83
CA LEU A 53 -10.26 -1.28 0.83
C LEU A 53 -11.49 -1.92 1.46
N LYS A 54 -11.33 -2.58 2.61
CA LYS A 54 -12.46 -3.19 3.33
C LYS A 54 -13.47 -2.15 3.82
N GLN A 55 -13.00 -0.96 4.20
CA GLN A 55 -13.87 0.15 4.60
C GLN A 55 -14.56 0.79 3.39
N GLN A 56 -13.91 0.79 2.23
CA GLN A 56 -14.38 1.44 1.01
C GLN A 56 -14.34 0.47 -0.19
N PRO A 57 -15.15 -0.61 -0.18
CA PRO A 57 -15.04 -1.69 -1.16
C PRO A 57 -15.45 -1.31 -2.58
N GLN A 58 -16.04 -0.14 -2.78
CA GLN A 58 -16.40 0.39 -4.11
C GLN A 58 -15.38 1.38 -4.66
N ALA A 59 -14.38 1.76 -3.85
CA ALA A 59 -13.39 2.72 -4.28
C ALA A 59 -12.41 2.07 -5.25
N THR A 60 -12.28 2.67 -6.43
CA THR A 60 -11.27 2.28 -7.43
C THR A 60 -9.89 2.84 -7.11
N ALA A 61 -9.84 3.93 -6.33
CA ALA A 61 -8.62 4.52 -5.82
C ALA A 61 -8.83 5.06 -4.39
N LEU A 62 -7.83 4.91 -3.53
CA LEU A 62 -7.83 5.31 -2.12
C LEU A 62 -6.50 5.96 -1.74
N SER A 63 -6.56 6.96 -0.87
CA SER A 63 -5.37 7.51 -0.22
C SER A 63 -5.24 6.94 1.18
N PHE A 64 -4.04 6.53 1.55
CA PHE A 64 -3.74 6.02 2.88
C PHE A 64 -2.30 6.37 3.25
N GLY A 65 -1.86 5.96 4.43
CA GLY A 65 -0.45 6.04 4.74
C GLY A 65 -0.04 5.20 5.92
N VAL A 66 1.26 5.07 6.08
CA VAL A 66 1.86 4.27 7.14
C VAL A 66 2.94 5.06 7.86
N TYR A 67 3.08 4.81 9.14
CA TYR A 67 4.21 5.32 9.91
C TYR A 67 5.40 4.37 9.81
N THR A 68 6.52 4.86 9.29
CA THR A 68 7.77 4.10 9.23
C THR A 68 8.76 4.63 10.26
N LYS A 69 9.52 3.75 10.92
CA LYS A 69 10.58 4.20 11.82
C LYS A 69 11.72 4.81 11.01
N ARG A 70 12.20 5.99 11.39
CA ARG A 70 13.44 6.54 10.82
C ARG A 70 14.64 5.68 11.23
N HIS A 71 15.68 5.73 10.41
CA HIS A 71 16.93 5.00 10.67
C HIS A 71 17.63 5.50 11.95
N THR A 72 17.39 6.75 12.32
CA THR A 72 17.97 7.40 13.50
C THR A 72 16.86 7.98 14.39
N GLY A 73 17.00 7.79 15.71
CA GLY A 73 16.06 8.32 16.70
C GLY A 73 14.80 7.47 16.94
N ARG A 74 13.85 8.03 17.71
CA ARG A 74 12.53 7.42 18.00
C ARG A 74 11.44 7.89 17.03
N ASP A 75 11.79 8.80 16.12
CA ASP A 75 10.84 9.47 15.26
C ASP A 75 10.29 8.53 14.18
N ARG A 76 9.00 8.72 13.89
CA ARG A 76 8.30 8.03 12.83
C ARG A 76 8.02 9.02 11.71
N ASP A 77 8.22 8.55 10.49
CA ASP A 77 7.92 9.29 9.28
C ASP A 77 6.56 8.83 8.74
N TRP A 78 5.70 9.78 8.38
CA TRP A 78 4.45 9.47 7.69
C TRP A 78 4.75 9.29 6.20
N VAL A 79 4.37 8.15 5.64
CA VAL A 79 4.49 7.86 4.22
C VAL A 79 3.10 7.82 3.61
N ALA A 80 2.77 8.84 2.82
CA ALA A 80 1.51 8.92 2.10
C ALA A 80 1.55 8.03 0.85
N LEU A 81 0.55 7.16 0.72
CA LEU A 81 0.44 6.15 -0.32
C LEU A 81 -0.94 6.24 -1.00
N ALA A 82 -0.97 5.89 -2.27
CA ALA A 82 -2.20 5.70 -3.02
C ALA A 82 -2.36 4.21 -3.32
N LEU A 83 -3.58 3.73 -3.21
CA LEU A 83 -3.99 2.42 -3.66
C LEU A 83 -4.90 2.58 -4.87
N GLN A 84 -4.73 1.75 -5.89
CA GLN A 84 -5.67 1.63 -7.00
C GLN A 84 -5.86 0.18 -7.41
N VAL A 85 -7.09 -0.17 -7.78
CA VAL A 85 -7.40 -1.47 -8.39
C VAL A 85 -7.25 -1.32 -9.90
N VAL A 86 -6.27 -2.01 -10.47
CA VAL A 86 -5.98 -1.97 -11.91
C VAL A 86 -6.61 -3.19 -12.57
N THR A 87 -7.38 -2.97 -13.62
CA THR A 87 -8.03 -4.01 -14.44
C THR A 87 -7.59 -3.88 -15.90
N PRO A 88 -6.41 -4.43 -16.28
CA PRO A 88 -5.95 -4.41 -17.65
C PRO A 88 -6.86 -5.25 -18.56
N GLU A 89 -6.93 -4.93 -19.86
CA GLU A 89 -7.81 -5.66 -20.80
C GLU A 89 -7.42 -7.14 -21.00
N ASN A 90 -6.13 -7.48 -20.90
CA ASN A 90 -5.60 -8.81 -21.21
C ASN A 90 -4.79 -9.46 -20.07
N GLU A 91 -4.85 -8.90 -18.85
CA GLU A 91 -4.11 -9.41 -17.70
C GLU A 91 -5.01 -9.49 -16.46
N PRO A 92 -4.69 -10.37 -15.49
CA PRO A 92 -5.42 -10.40 -14.23
C PRO A 92 -5.40 -9.04 -13.52
N ALA A 93 -6.52 -8.70 -12.88
CA ALA A 93 -6.59 -7.51 -12.06
C ALA A 93 -5.59 -7.59 -10.90
N TYR A 94 -5.07 -6.44 -10.49
CA TYR A 94 -4.13 -6.33 -9.38
C TYR A 94 -4.34 -5.05 -8.60
N ILE A 95 -3.82 -5.03 -7.38
CA ILE A 95 -3.80 -3.83 -6.55
C ILE A 95 -2.44 -3.18 -6.71
N GLN A 96 -2.43 -1.93 -7.15
CA GLN A 96 -1.21 -1.15 -7.20
C GLN A 96 -1.16 -0.20 -6.01
N ILE A 97 -0.02 -0.19 -5.32
CA ILE A 97 0.30 0.76 -4.25
C ILE A 97 1.43 1.67 -4.74
N GLN A 98 1.20 2.97 -4.69
CA GLN A 98 2.10 4.00 -5.20
C GLN A 98 2.42 5.04 -4.14
N LEU A 99 3.60 5.64 -4.23
CA LEU A 99 3.94 6.79 -3.40
C LEU A 99 3.14 8.01 -3.85
N GLN A 100 2.49 8.70 -2.91
CA GLN A 100 1.87 9.97 -3.25
C GLN A 100 2.93 11.05 -3.50
N PRO A 101 2.74 11.92 -4.50
CA PRO A 101 3.57 13.09 -4.65
C PRO A 101 3.53 13.90 -3.36
N ALA A 102 4.69 14.39 -2.91
CA ALA A 102 4.69 15.36 -1.83
C ALA A 102 3.80 16.54 -2.25
N ALA A 103 2.86 16.94 -1.38
CA ALA A 103 2.08 18.13 -1.63
C ALA A 103 3.05 19.28 -1.91
N ALA A 104 2.88 19.96 -3.04
CA ALA A 104 3.70 21.12 -3.36
C ALA A 104 3.59 22.12 -2.19
N PRO A 105 4.71 22.73 -1.75
CA PRO A 105 4.63 23.78 -0.75
C PRO A 105 3.70 24.88 -1.27
N ALA A 106 2.73 25.27 -0.45
CA ALA A 106 1.82 26.37 -0.71
C ALA A 106 2.54 27.72 -0.66
#